data_AF-A0A3A0BC50-F1
#
_entry.id   AF-A0A3A0BC50-F1
#
_cell.length_a   1.000
_cell.length_b   1.000
_cell.length_c   1.000
_cell.angle_alpha   90.00
_cell.angle_beta   90.00
_cell.angle_gamma   90.00
#
_symmetry.space_group_name_H-M   'P 1'
#
loop_
_entity.id
_entity.type
_entity.pdbx_description
1 polymer ?
#
loop_
_entity_poly.entity_id
_entity_poly.type
_entity_poly.pdbx_seq_one_letter_code
_entity_poly.pdbx_strand_id
1 'polypeptide(L)'
;MTRIQTLELLLVVDKTDEGYVALVRQSPAGQGQTRFVNPLAPRDLAGFWAALSQLPRGGHPTPELAARIRAAGQQLFDAVFRGEVLGCLRASFDIARMEQAILRIQLDCSTVPELETL
;
A
#
# COMPACT_ATOMS: atom_id res chain seq x y z
N MET A 1 23.29 -1.29 -22.82
CA MET A 1 22.58 -0.98 -21.57
C MET A 1 21.35 -1.85 -21.51
N THR A 2 21.33 -2.89 -20.67
CA THR A 2 20.20 -3.82 -20.57
C THR A 2 19.05 -3.08 -19.86
N ARG A 3 17.90 -2.93 -20.52
CA ARG A 3 16.72 -2.30 -19.93
C ARG A 3 16.19 -3.23 -18.84
N ILE A 4 16.21 -2.81 -17.58
CA ILE A 4 15.60 -3.57 -16.48
C ILE A 4 14.10 -3.60 -16.74
N GLN A 5 13.51 -4.80 -16.78
CA GLN A 5 12.08 -4.99 -16.95
C GLN A 5 11.34 -4.48 -15.72
N THR A 6 10.14 -3.92 -15.91
CA THR A 6 9.26 -3.49 -14.82
C THR A 6 7.99 -4.32 -14.87
N LEU A 7 7.62 -4.89 -13.73
CA LEU A 7 6.38 -5.61 -13.50
C LEU A 7 5.47 -4.75 -12.64
N GLU A 8 4.19 -4.69 -12.96
CA GLU A 8 3.22 -3.83 -12.28
C GLU A 8 2.27 -4.66 -11.40
N LEU A 9 2.08 -4.22 -10.16
CA LEU A 9 1.00 -4.65 -9.29
C LEU A 9 0.08 -3.46 -9.02
N LEU A 10 -1.14 -3.49 -9.55
CA LEU A 10 -2.16 -2.48 -9.32
C LEU A 10 -3.10 -2.93 -8.19
N LEU A 11 -3.05 -2.21 -7.09
CA LEU A 11 -3.91 -2.37 -5.92
C LEU A 11 -4.92 -1.23 -5.86
N VAL A 12 -6.20 -1.55 -5.99
CA VAL A 12 -7.31 -0.60 -5.83
C VAL A 12 -7.89 -0.80 -4.43
N VAL A 13 -8.15 0.29 -3.72
CA VAL A 13 -8.92 0.28 -2.48
C VAL A 13 -10.27 0.91 -2.75
N ASP A 14 -11.35 0.14 -2.57
CA ASP A 14 -12.73 0.61 -2.69
C ASP A 14 -13.39 0.68 -1.32
N LYS A 15 -14.25 1.69 -1.11
CA LYS A 15 -15.09 1.81 0.08
C LYS A 15 -16.39 1.03 -0.10
N THR A 16 -16.85 0.36 0.96
CA THR A 16 -18.13 -0.35 1.01
C THR A 16 -18.91 0.04 2.27
N ASP A 17 -20.17 -0.37 2.35
CA ASP A 17 -21.03 -0.10 3.52
C ASP A 17 -20.46 -0.71 4.82
N GLU A 18 -19.69 -1.79 4.72
CA GLU A 18 -19.12 -2.52 5.86
C GLU A 18 -17.63 -2.22 6.10
N GLY A 19 -17.01 -1.32 5.31
CA GLY A 19 -15.59 -0.99 5.42
C GLY A 19 -14.93 -0.74 4.06
N TYR A 20 -13.92 -1.54 3.74
CA TYR A 20 -13.12 -1.40 2.53
C TYR A 20 -12.84 -2.76 1.88
N VAL A 21 -12.57 -2.73 0.57
CA VAL A 21 -12.09 -3.87 -0.19
C VAL A 21 -10.80 -3.47 -0.90
N ALA A 22 -9.75 -4.23 -0.65
CA ALA A 22 -8.50 -4.17 -1.39
C ALA A 22 -8.57 -5.17 -2.55
N LEU A 23 -8.33 -4.70 -3.77
CA LEU A 23 -8.46 -5.44 -5.02
C LEU A 23 -7.16 -5.37 -5.80
N VAL A 24 -6.49 -6.51 -5.99
CA VAL A 24 -5.40 -6.61 -6.95
C VAL A 24 -6.00 -6.73 -8.33
N ARG A 25 -6.06 -5.63 -9.08
CA ARG A 25 -6.63 -5.58 -10.44
C ARG A 25 -5.69 -6.17 -11.48
N GLN A 26 -4.39 -6.01 -11.26
CA GLN A 26 -3.35 -6.53 -12.14
C GLN A 26 -2.14 -6.88 -11.30
N SER A 27 -1.58 -8.07 -11.49
CA SER A 27 -0.25 -8.43 -10.98
C SER A 27 0.36 -9.56 -11.81
N PRO A 28 1.69 -9.74 -11.77
CA PRO A 28 2.35 -10.89 -12.38
C PRO A 28 1.82 -12.24 -11.89
N ALA A 29 1.32 -12.29 -10.65
CA ALA A 29 0.82 -13.49 -10.02
C ALA A 29 -0.71 -13.67 -10.09
N GLY A 30 -1.41 -12.84 -10.86
CA GLY A 30 -2.86 -12.88 -11.01
C GLY A 30 -3.60 -11.82 -10.20
N GLN A 31 -4.81 -12.14 -9.77
CA GLN A 31 -5.72 -11.22 -9.08
C GLN A 31 -6.17 -11.82 -7.75
N GLY A 32 -6.62 -10.97 -6.84
CA GLY A 32 -7.07 -11.38 -5.52
C GLY A 32 -7.68 -10.22 -4.77
N GLN A 33 -8.47 -10.52 -3.75
CA GLN A 33 -9.13 -9.50 -2.96
C GLN A 33 -9.13 -9.77 -1.46
N THR A 34 -9.30 -8.71 -0.69
CA THR A 34 -9.46 -8.81 0.76
C THR A 34 -10.36 -7.70 1.25
N ARG A 35 -11.30 -8.06 2.13
CA ARG A 35 -12.12 -7.08 2.86
C ARG A 35 -11.41 -6.72 4.16
N PHE A 36 -11.45 -5.45 4.52
CA PHE A 36 -10.87 -4.97 5.76
C PHE A 36 -11.65 -3.75 6.27
N VAL A 37 -11.53 -3.49 7.57
CA VAL A 37 -11.99 -2.24 8.19
C VAL A 37 -10.78 -1.35 8.43
N ASN A 38 -10.97 -0.03 8.47
CA ASN A 38 -9.88 0.88 8.81
C ASN A 38 -9.30 0.50 10.18
N PRO A 39 -8.01 0.09 10.27
CA PRO A 39 -7.40 -0.32 11.52
C PRO A 39 -7.04 0.86 12.42
N LEU A 40 -7.04 2.08 11.89
CA LEU A 40 -6.70 3.30 12.62
C LEU A 40 -7.94 4.01 13.11
N ALA A 41 -7.92 4.49 14.36
CA ALA A 41 -8.92 5.42 14.83
C ALA A 41 -8.84 6.74 14.02
N PRO A 42 -9.93 7.50 13.86
CA PRO A 42 -9.93 8.75 13.07
C PRO A 42 -8.83 9.74 13.48
N ARG A 43 -8.54 9.83 14.78
CA ARG A 43 -7.46 10.67 15.34
C ARG A 43 -6.07 10.21 14.89
N ASP A 44 -5.86 8.89 14.84
CA ASP A 44 -4.57 8.32 14.46
C ASP A 44 -4.33 8.44 12.96
N LEU A 45 -5.38 8.35 12.15
CA LEU A 45 -5.32 8.61 10.72
C LEU A 45 -4.96 10.09 10.43
N ALA A 46 -5.59 11.05 11.11
CA ALA A 46 -5.22 12.46 10.99
C ALA A 46 -3.77 12.71 11.42
N GLY A 47 -3.34 12.07 12.52
CA GLY A 47 -1.97 12.13 13.00
C GLY A 47 -0.94 11.49 12.05
N PHE A 48 -1.36 10.48 11.29
CA PHE A 48 -0.56 9.84 10.24
C PHE A 48 -0.39 10.77 9.03
N TRP A 49 -1.48 11.40 8.55
CA TRP A 49 -1.41 12.37 7.46
C TRP A 49 -0.57 13.60 7.82
N ALA A 50 -0.74 14.11 9.04
CA ALA A 50 0.10 15.19 9.55
C ALA A 50 1.58 14.80 9.65
N ALA A 51 1.89 13.54 9.95
CA ALA A 51 3.25 13.06 9.99
C ALA A 51 3.85 12.93 8.56
N LEU A 52 3.06 12.46 7.60
CA LEU A 52 3.48 12.37 6.21
C LEU A 52 3.74 13.75 5.58
N SER A 53 2.92 14.75 5.89
CA SER A 53 3.13 16.12 5.40
C SER A 53 4.36 16.83 5.99
N GLN A 54 4.85 16.35 7.14
CA GLN A 54 6.08 16.83 7.79
C GLN A 54 7.34 16.19 7.23
N LEU A 55 7.24 15.22 6.31
CA LEU A 55 8.41 14.59 5.71
C LEU A 55 9.23 15.63 4.93
N PRO A 56 10.50 15.85 5.30
CA PRO A 56 11.35 16.80 4.59
C PRO A 56 11.57 16.32 3.14
N ARG A 57 11.31 17.20 2.17
CA ARG A 57 11.62 16.94 0.76
C ARG A 57 13.13 16.80 0.60
N GLY A 58 13.62 15.56 0.49
CA GLY A 58 15.05 15.25 0.31
C GLY A 58 15.85 15.10 1.61
N GLY A 59 15.20 15.05 2.78
CA GLY A 59 15.85 14.79 4.07
C GLY A 59 15.39 13.47 4.69
N HIS A 60 16.11 13.00 5.70
CA HIS A 60 15.65 11.88 6.53
C HIS A 60 14.68 12.38 7.61
N PRO A 61 13.54 11.71 7.85
CA PRO A 61 12.68 12.03 8.98
C PRO A 61 13.44 11.88 10.30
N THR A 62 13.00 12.61 11.33
CA THR A 62 13.48 12.35 12.69
C THR A 62 13.10 10.91 13.09
N PRO A 63 13.87 10.25 13.98
CA PRO A 63 13.57 8.88 14.41
C PRO A 63 12.15 8.73 14.97
N GLU A 64 11.66 9.74 15.69
CA GLU A 64 10.31 9.77 16.25
C GLU A 64 9.23 9.86 15.16
N LEU A 65 9.43 10.72 14.17
CA LEU A 65 8.52 10.84 13.03
C LEU A 65 8.49 9.54 12.21
N ALA A 66 9.65 8.96 11.96
CA ALA A 66 9.79 7.68 11.25
C ALA A 66 9.08 6.55 12.01
N ALA A 67 9.22 6.47 13.34
CA ALA A 67 8.57 5.48 14.17
C ALA A 67 7.03 5.61 14.12
N ARG A 68 6.51 6.83 14.19
CA ARG A 68 5.06 7.11 14.07
C ARG A 68 4.50 6.69 12.72
N ILE A 69 5.16 7.08 11.63
CA ILE A 69 4.75 6.71 10.27
C ILE A 69 4.80 5.19 10.11
N ARG A 70 5.86 4.53 10.61
CA ARG A 70 6.00 3.08 10.54
C ARG A 70 4.92 2.34 11.33
N ALA A 71 4.57 2.80 12.53
CA ALA A 71 3.56 2.16 13.36
C ALA A 71 2.16 2.21 12.72
N ALA A 72 1.78 3.37 12.17
CA ALA A 72 0.51 3.52 11.46
C ALA A 72 0.52 2.78 10.12
N GLY A 73 1.63 2.87 9.37
CA GLY A 73 1.82 2.15 8.11
C GLY A 73 1.79 0.63 8.28
N GLN A 74 2.33 0.12 9.38
CA GLN A 74 2.28 -1.32 9.71
C GLN A 74 0.84 -1.78 9.90
N GLN A 75 0.01 -1.03 10.63
CA GLN A 75 -1.39 -1.38 10.84
C GLN A 75 -2.19 -1.39 9.53
N LEU A 76 -1.98 -0.37 8.69
CA LEU A 76 -2.60 -0.29 7.36
C LEU A 76 -2.14 -1.45 6.46
N PHE A 77 -0.84 -1.71 6.42
CA PHE A 77 -0.28 -2.83 5.67
C PHE A 77 -0.89 -4.15 6.13
N ASP A 78 -0.89 -4.39 7.43
CA ASP A 78 -1.43 -5.62 8.00
C ASP A 78 -2.92 -5.76 7.70
N ALA A 79 -3.71 -4.69 7.65
CA ALA A 79 -5.14 -4.78 7.32
C ALA A 79 -5.39 -5.06 5.83
N VAL A 80 -4.63 -4.40 4.93
CA VAL A 80 -4.81 -4.47 3.47
C VAL A 80 -4.21 -5.75 2.89
N PHE A 81 -2.98 -6.08 3.27
CA PHE A 81 -2.24 -7.22 2.74
C PHE A 81 -2.49 -8.45 3.61
N ARG A 82 -3.69 -9.03 3.46
CA ARG A 82 -4.04 -10.36 3.99
C ARG A 82 -4.52 -11.27 2.87
N GLY A 83 -4.66 -12.56 3.20
CA GLY A 83 -5.27 -13.55 2.32
C GLY A 83 -4.71 -13.51 0.90
N GLU A 84 -5.62 -13.38 -0.07
CA GLU A 84 -5.29 -13.37 -1.50
C GLU A 84 -4.41 -12.18 -1.89
N VAL A 85 -4.65 -10.97 -1.35
CA VAL A 85 -3.87 -9.77 -1.68
C VAL A 85 -2.40 -9.93 -1.26
N LEU A 86 -2.16 -10.47 -0.06
CA LEU A 86 -0.79 -10.79 0.38
C LEU A 86 -0.16 -11.91 -0.46
N GLY A 87 -0.96 -12.90 -0.86
CA GLY A 87 -0.55 -13.96 -1.79
C GLY A 87 -0.05 -13.39 -3.11
N CYS A 88 -0.84 -12.50 -3.74
CA CYS A 88 -0.48 -11.82 -4.97
C CYS A 88 0.80 -11.00 -4.82
N LEU A 89 0.95 -10.24 -3.72
CA LEU A 89 2.15 -9.45 -3.47
C LEU A 89 3.41 -10.34 -3.38
N ARG A 90 3.36 -11.38 -2.56
CA ARG A 90 4.50 -12.30 -2.36
C ARG A 90 4.90 -13.01 -3.65
N ALA A 91 3.93 -13.60 -4.33
CA ALA A 91 4.20 -14.30 -5.59
C ALA A 91 4.69 -13.35 -6.69
N SER A 92 4.17 -12.12 -6.76
CA SER A 92 4.67 -11.11 -7.71
C SER A 92 6.10 -10.67 -7.39
N PHE A 93 6.45 -10.61 -6.11
CA PHE A 93 7.81 -10.33 -5.66
C PHE A 93 8.78 -11.46 -6.04
N ASP A 94 8.35 -12.71 -5.88
CA ASP A 94 9.13 -13.88 -6.29
C ASP A 94 9.37 -13.90 -7.81
N ILE A 95 8.33 -13.62 -8.62
CA ILE A 95 8.45 -13.50 -10.08
C ILE A 95 9.42 -12.39 -10.46
N ALA A 96 9.28 -11.19 -9.89
CA ALA A 96 10.17 -10.07 -10.16
C ALA A 96 11.63 -10.39 -9.82
N ARG A 97 11.86 -11.10 -8.70
CA ARG A 97 13.19 -11.57 -8.31
C ARG A 97 13.76 -12.58 -9.31
N MET A 98 12.96 -13.55 -9.77
CA MET A 98 13.37 -14.54 -10.76
C MET A 98 13.72 -13.91 -12.11
N GLU A 99 12.95 -12.92 -12.54
CA GLU A 99 13.15 -12.20 -13.80
C GLU A 99 14.20 -11.07 -13.71
N GLN A 100 14.79 -10.84 -12.53
CA GLN A 100 15.66 -9.69 -12.26
C GLN A 100 14.99 -8.34 -12.65
N ALA A 101 13.68 -8.27 -12.46
CA ALA A 101 12.82 -7.15 -12.77
C ALA A 101 12.52 -6.30 -11.52
N ILE A 102 12.09 -5.06 -11.76
CA ILE A 102 11.58 -4.18 -10.70
C ILE A 102 10.07 -4.45 -10.56
N LEU A 103 9.60 -4.71 -9.34
CA LEU A 103 8.18 -4.71 -9.04
C LEU A 103 7.74 -3.30 -8.66
N ARG A 104 6.89 -2.68 -9.48
CA ARG A 104 6.24 -1.41 -9.20
C ARG A 104 4.85 -1.69 -8.64
N ILE A 105 4.58 -1.17 -7.45
CA ILE A 105 3.26 -1.25 -6.82
C ILE A 105 2.56 0.09 -7.02
N GLN A 106 1.40 0.05 -7.67
CA GLN A 106 0.53 1.20 -7.86
C GLN A 106 -0.65 1.07 -6.90
N LEU A 107 -0.86 2.10 -6.09
CA LEU A 107 -2.00 2.21 -5.19
C LEU A 107 -2.99 3.19 -5.80
N ASP A 108 -4.21 2.73 -6.02
CA ASP A 108 -5.33 3.55 -6.46
C ASP A 108 -6.36 3.63 -5.33
N CYS A 109 -6.54 4.84 -4.80
CA CYS A 109 -7.51 5.17 -3.77
C CYS A 109 -8.57 6.15 -4.29
N SER A 110 -8.74 6.29 -5.60
CA SER A 110 -9.63 7.30 -6.22
C SER A 110 -11.10 7.17 -5.81
N THR A 111 -11.53 5.99 -5.38
CA THR A 111 -12.89 5.72 -4.89
C THR A 111 -13.03 5.92 -3.38
N VAL A 112 -11.96 6.36 -2.70
CA VAL A 112 -11.91 6.61 -1.26
C VAL A 112 -11.47 8.06 -1.02
N PRO A 113 -12.41 9.02 -0.99
CA PRO A 113 -12.09 10.44 -0.93
C PRO A 113 -11.32 10.84 0.33
N GLU A 114 -11.52 10.14 1.46
CA GLU A 114 -10.70 10.36 2.68
C GLU A 114 -9.22 9.96 2.53
N LEU A 115 -8.87 9.22 1.49
CA LEU A 115 -7.49 8.85 1.12
C LEU A 115 -6.99 9.60 -0.13
N GLU A 116 -7.86 10.36 -0.81
CA GLU A 116 -7.55 11.05 -2.08
C GLU A 116 -6.73 12.33 -1.87
N THR A 117 -6.85 12.98 -0.71
CA THR A 117 -6.09 14.19 -0.33
C THR A 117 -4.66 13.90 0.14
N LEU A 118 -3.89 13.17 -0.67
CA LEU A 118 -2.45 13.00 -0.53
C LEU A 118 -1.66 14.16 -1.17
#